data_AF-A0A7S3XMM2-F1
#
_entry.id   AF-A0A7S3XMM2-F1
#
_cell.length_a   1.000
_cell.length_b   1.000
_cell.length_c   1.000
_cell.angle_alpha   90.00
_cell.angle_beta   90.00
_cell.angle_gamma   90.00
#
_symmetry.space_group_name_H-M   'P 1'
#
loop_
_entity.id
_entity.type
_entity.pdbx_description
1 polymer ?
#
loop_
_entity_poly.entity_id
_entity_poly.type
_entity_poly.pdbx_seq_one_letter_code
_entity_poly.pdbx_strand_id
1 'polypeptide(L)'
;KVVILVDVCNPVSAIKLHALQLWLPNGHFKSDSGSDTYPLKGVEMDLVAQTAELKFGTVLPTGSGQLTLSFHGILNDQLAGFYRSYYEGPDGVRRALAVTQMEPTDARRAFPCWDEPALK
;
A
#
# COMPACT_ATOMS: atom_id res chain seq x y z
N LYS A 1 4.29 -6.57 3.23
CA LYS A 1 5.14 -6.22 2.05
C LYS A 1 4.25 -6.29 0.82
N VAL A 2 4.35 -5.33 -0.10
CA VAL A 2 3.74 -5.39 -1.44
C VAL A 2 4.82 -5.14 -2.48
N VAL A 3 4.66 -5.73 -3.66
CA VAL A 3 5.45 -5.44 -4.86
C VAL A 3 4.45 -5.09 -5.95
N ILE A 4 4.63 -3.92 -6.56
CA ILE A 4 3.74 -3.41 -7.61
C ILE A 4 4.59 -3.16 -8.85
N LEU A 5 4.19 -3.74 -9.98
CA LEU A 5 4.76 -3.42 -11.28
C LEU A 5 4.21 -2.06 -11.71
N VAL A 6 5.09 -1.14 -12.08
CA VAL A 6 4.71 0.25 -12.40
C VAL A 6 5.43 0.71 -13.65
N ASP A 7 4.72 1.48 -14.47
CA ASP A 7 5.30 2.17 -15.61
C ASP A 7 5.45 3.66 -15.29
N VAL A 8 6.70 4.13 -15.29
CA VAL A 8 7.02 5.55 -15.11
C VAL A 8 6.92 6.22 -16.48
N CYS A 9 5.77 6.83 -16.78
CA CYS A 9 5.52 7.46 -18.09
C CYS A 9 6.32 8.76 -18.30
N ASN A 10 6.64 9.47 -17.22
CA ASN A 10 7.41 10.72 -17.24
C ASN A 10 8.41 10.72 -16.08
N PRO A 11 9.57 11.41 -16.17
CA PRO A 11 10.50 11.51 -15.06
C PRO A 11 9.83 12.13 -13.82
N VAL A 12 9.86 11.42 -12.69
CA VAL A 12 9.23 11.84 -11.43
C VAL A 12 10.18 11.66 -10.26
N SER A 13 10.12 12.54 -9.26
CA SER A 13 10.90 12.43 -8.01
C SER A 13 10.13 11.75 -6.87
N ALA A 14 8.82 11.58 -7.04
CA ALA A 14 7.95 10.95 -6.08
C ALA A 14 6.83 10.14 -6.76
N ILE A 15 6.34 9.12 -6.06
CA ILE A 15 5.19 8.31 -6.46
C ILE A 15 4.08 8.50 -5.44
N LYS A 16 2.87 8.84 -5.89
CA LYS A 16 1.68 8.95 -5.02
C LYS A 16 0.75 7.76 -5.21
N LEU A 17 0.26 7.20 -4.12
CA LEU A 17 -0.72 6.10 -4.08
C LEU A 17 -1.68 6.26 -2.89
N HIS A 18 -2.73 5.44 -2.81
CA HIS A 18 -3.66 5.41 -1.69
C HIS A 18 -3.11 4.57 -0.52
N ALA A 19 -3.20 5.12 0.69
CA ALA A 19 -2.84 4.44 1.93
C ALA A 19 -3.56 5.09 3.11
N LEU A 20 -4.19 4.28 3.95
CA LEU A 20 -4.94 4.74 5.11
C LEU A 20 -4.69 3.84 6.32
N GLN A 21 -4.30 4.42 7.46
CA GLN A 21 -3.94 3.66 8.68
C GLN A 21 -2.83 2.63 8.45
N LEU A 22 -1.92 2.93 7.51
CA LEU A 22 -0.74 2.13 7.22
C LEU A 22 0.53 2.89 7.59
N TRP A 23 1.47 2.21 8.23
CA TRP A 23 2.83 2.69 8.45
C TRP A 23 3.76 2.10 7.39
N LEU A 24 4.49 2.95 6.67
CA LEU A 24 5.34 2.59 5.53
C LEU A 24 6.83 2.84 5.88
N PRO A 25 7.50 1.95 6.65
CA PRO A 25 8.85 2.21 7.14
C PRO A 25 9.93 2.15 6.06
N ASN A 26 9.74 1.34 5.01
CA ASN A 26 10.78 1.04 4.04
C ASN A 26 10.19 0.78 2.66
N GLY A 27 10.98 1.08 1.62
CA GLY A 27 10.65 0.76 0.25
C GLY A 27 11.78 1.06 -0.71
N HIS A 28 11.62 0.63 -1.96
CA HIS A 28 12.49 1.00 -3.07
C HIS A 28 11.77 0.84 -4.41
N PHE A 29 12.24 1.56 -5.41
CA PHE A 29 11.92 1.32 -6.81
C PHE A 29 13.12 0.70 -7.52
N LYS A 30 12.90 -0.32 -8.35
CA LYS A 30 13.92 -0.92 -9.21
C LYS A 30 13.47 -0.78 -10.66
N SER A 31 14.28 -0.11 -11.49
CA SER A 31 14.01 0.00 -12.93
C SER A 31 14.30 -1.34 -13.62
N ASP A 32 13.55 -1.67 -14.66
CA ASP A 32 13.84 -2.85 -15.51
C ASP A 32 14.91 -2.55 -16.56
N SER A 33 15.04 -1.28 -16.97
CA SER A 33 16.01 -0.84 -17.99
C SER A 33 17.46 -0.74 -17.49
N GLY A 34 17.69 -0.93 -16.18
CA GLY A 34 19.00 -0.83 -15.57
C GLY A 34 19.12 -1.66 -14.28
N SER A 35 20.29 -1.64 -13.66
CA SER A 35 20.53 -2.31 -12.37
C SER A 35 20.23 -1.42 -11.16
N ASP A 36 19.84 -0.16 -11.40
CA ASP A 36 19.70 0.84 -10.34
C ASP A 36 18.50 0.56 -9.45
N THR A 37 18.73 0.72 -8.15
CA THR A 37 17.71 0.65 -7.11
C THR A 37 17.63 1.99 -6.40
N TYR A 38 16.44 2.56 -6.38
CA TYR A 38 16.13 3.87 -5.81
C TYR A 38 15.46 3.66 -4.44
N PRO A 39 16.19 3.79 -3.32
CA PRO A 39 15.62 3.58 -2.01
C PRO A 39 14.66 4.70 -1.62
N LEU A 40 13.59 4.34 -0.93
CA LEU A 40 12.67 5.29 -0.32
C LEU A 40 13.43 6.16 0.70
N LYS A 41 13.26 7.47 0.60
CA LYS A 41 13.89 8.48 1.50
C LYS A 41 12.89 9.12 2.44
N GLY A 42 11.62 9.17 2.05
CA GLY A 42 10.57 9.73 2.88
C GLY A 42 9.19 9.34 2.38
N VAL A 43 8.22 9.43 3.29
CA VAL A 43 6.80 9.26 2.99
C VAL A 43 6.06 10.43 3.62
N GLU A 44 5.31 11.15 2.81
CA GLU A 44 4.39 12.18 3.29
C GLU A 44 2.95 11.69 3.15
N MET A 45 2.22 11.71 4.27
CA MET A 45 0.84 11.22 4.32
C MET A 45 -0.12 12.42 4.21
N ASP A 46 -1.06 12.34 3.28
CA ASP A 46 -2.23 13.20 3.23
C ASP A 46 -3.42 12.42 3.80
N LEU A 47 -3.80 12.74 5.03
CA LEU A 47 -4.88 12.05 5.74
C LEU A 47 -6.27 12.41 5.19
N VAL A 48 -6.41 13.56 4.53
CA VAL A 48 -7.68 14.01 3.93
C VAL A 48 -7.88 13.31 2.60
N ALA A 49 -6.86 13.33 1.74
CA ALA A 49 -6.89 12.62 0.46
C ALA A 49 -6.69 11.10 0.61
N GLN A 50 -6.26 10.64 1.78
CA GLN A 50 -5.92 9.24 2.06
C GLN A 50 -4.82 8.69 1.13
N THR A 51 -3.80 9.52 0.89
CA THR A 51 -2.69 9.20 -0.01
C THR A 51 -1.34 9.26 0.71
N ALA A 52 -0.38 8.50 0.18
CA ALA A 52 1.02 8.55 0.57
C ALA A 52 1.86 8.99 -0.63
N GLU A 53 2.68 10.01 -0.43
CA GLU A 53 3.67 10.48 -1.39
C GLU A 53 5.05 9.92 -1.02
N LEU A 54 5.55 9.01 -1.85
CA LEU A 54 6.79 8.26 -1.69
C LEU A 54 7.94 9.01 -2.35
N LYS A 55 8.88 9.53 -1.58
CA LYS A 55 10.02 10.33 -2.07
C LYS A 55 11.29 9.49 -2.16
N PHE A 56 11.99 9.55 -3.29
CA PHE A 56 13.21 8.75 -3.53
C PHE A 56 14.51 9.58 -3.46
N GLY A 57 14.40 10.90 -3.36
CA GLY A 57 15.55 11.83 -3.31
C GLY A 57 16.27 12.01 -4.65
N THR A 58 15.85 11.30 -5.69
CA THR A 58 16.32 11.41 -7.08
C THR A 58 15.15 11.31 -8.03
N VAL A 59 15.37 11.69 -9.29
CA VAL A 59 14.39 11.47 -10.35
C VAL A 59 14.43 10.00 -10.79
N LEU A 60 13.28 9.36 -10.85
CA LEU A 60 13.12 8.01 -11.38
C LEU A 60 13.13 8.05 -12.92
N PRO A 61 13.85 7.13 -13.57
CA PRO A 61 13.87 7.04 -15.02
C PRO A 61 12.51 6.61 -15.56
N THR A 62 12.21 7.01 -16.79
CA THR A 62 11.02 6.53 -17.50
C THR A 62 11.15 5.05 -17.88
N GLY A 63 10.03 4.34 -17.86
CA GLY A 63 9.94 2.92 -18.21
C GLY A 63 9.37 2.06 -17.09
N SER A 64 9.33 0.75 -17.35
CA SER A 64 8.81 -0.24 -16.41
C SER A 64 9.77 -0.48 -15.25
N GLY A 65 9.20 -0.80 -14.10
CA GLY A 65 9.96 -1.24 -12.95
C GLY A 65 9.07 -1.75 -11.82
N GLN A 66 9.71 -2.03 -10.68
CA GLN A 66 9.07 -2.64 -9.53
C GLN A 66 9.15 -1.71 -8.33
N LEU A 67 8.00 -1.31 -7.80
CA LEU A 67 7.87 -0.63 -6.52
C LEU A 67 7.67 -1.65 -5.41
N THR A 68 8.62 -1.75 -4.50
CA THR A 68 8.53 -2.62 -3.33
C THR A 68 8.33 -1.79 -2.06
N LEU A 69 7.30 -2.11 -1.28
CA LEU A 69 6.99 -1.42 -0.01
C LEU A 69 6.81 -2.42 1.13
N SER A 70 7.46 -2.14 2.25
CA SER A 70 7.13 -2.76 3.54
C SER A 70 6.11 -1.88 4.24
N PHE A 71 5.09 -2.49 4.83
CA PHE A 71 4.03 -1.77 5.52
C PHE A 71 3.52 -2.57 6.71
N HIS A 72 3.00 -1.85 7.71
CA HIS A 72 2.27 -2.38 8.84
C HIS A 72 0.91 -1.70 8.89
N GLY A 73 -0.14 -2.47 9.16
CA GLY A 73 -1.51 -1.97 9.39
C GLY A 73 -2.07 -2.52 10.68
N ILE A 74 -3.21 -1.97 11.11
CA ILE A 74 -3.94 -2.46 12.29
C ILE A 74 -5.12 -3.30 11.80
N LEU A 75 -5.28 -4.50 12.36
CA LEU A 75 -6.54 -5.23 12.28
C LEU A 75 -7.58 -4.47 13.08
N ASN A 76 -8.38 -3.67 12.37
CA ASN A 76 -9.39 -2.81 12.97
C ASN A 76 -10.65 -3.61 13.35
N ASP A 77 -11.56 -2.98 14.10
CA ASP A 77 -12.87 -3.55 14.44
C ASP A 77 -14.01 -2.80 13.70
N GLN A 78 -13.72 -2.21 12.52
CA GLN A 78 -14.62 -1.32 11.75
C GLN A 78 -15.39 -2.04 10.64
N LEU A 79 -15.28 -3.37 10.52
CA LEU A 79 -15.89 -4.17 9.45
C LEU A 79 -15.51 -3.72 8.02
N ALA A 80 -14.36 -3.05 7.88
CA ALA A 80 -13.87 -2.45 6.64
C ALA A 80 -12.36 -2.64 6.51
N GLY A 81 -11.88 -2.79 5.28
CA GLY A 81 -10.49 -3.09 4.97
C GLY A 81 -10.11 -4.48 5.46
N PHE A 82 -8.97 -4.59 6.15
CA PHE A 82 -8.57 -5.82 6.83
C PHE A 82 -8.88 -5.71 8.33
N TYR A 83 -9.90 -6.44 8.78
CA TYR A 83 -10.48 -6.28 10.11
C TYR A 83 -10.62 -7.61 10.85
N ARG A 84 -10.75 -7.52 12.18
CA ARG A 84 -10.95 -8.67 13.05
C ARG A 84 -12.44 -8.87 13.32
N SER A 85 -12.88 -10.12 13.22
CA SER A 85 -14.21 -10.56 13.62
C SER A 85 -14.11 -11.75 14.55
N TYR A 86 -15.26 -12.18 15.09
CA TYR A 86 -15.33 -13.30 16.02
C TYR A 86 -16.50 -14.22 15.67
N TYR A 87 -16.32 -15.51 15.93
CA TYR A 87 -17.40 -16.50 15.93
C TYR A 87 -17.34 -17.35 17.20
N GLU A 88 -18.49 -17.91 17.58
CA GLU A 88 -18.58 -18.88 18.67
C GLU A 88 -18.49 -20.30 18.11
N GLY A 89 -17.59 -21.10 18.67
CA GLY A 89 -17.47 -22.51 18.33
C GLY A 89 -18.58 -23.36 18.98
N PRO A 90 -18.75 -24.63 18.54
CA PRO A 90 -19.68 -25.56 19.18
C PRO A 90 -19.39 -25.84 20.66
N ASP A 91 -18.17 -25.56 21.10
CA ASP A 91 -17.68 -25.60 22.49
C ASP A 91 -18.00 -24.33 23.30
N GLY A 92 -18.70 -23.35 22.69
CA GLY A 92 -18.97 -22.05 23.29
C GLY A 92 -17.75 -21.11 23.34
N VAL A 93 -16.61 -21.52 22.77
CA VAL A 93 -15.37 -20.73 22.80
C VAL A 93 -15.40 -19.71 21.67
N ARG A 94 -15.22 -18.44 22.01
CA ARG A 94 -15.09 -17.34 21.06
C ARG A 94 -13.73 -17.40 20.37
N ARG A 95 -13.72 -17.48 19.04
CA ARG A 95 -12.52 -17.54 18.21
C ARG A 95 -12.43 -16.33 17.30
N ALA A 96 -11.23 -15.77 17.15
CA ALA A 96 -10.98 -14.65 16.27
C ALA A 96 -10.78 -15.13 14.82
N LEU A 97 -11.26 -14.33 13.87
CA LEU A 97 -10.96 -14.45 12.45
C LEU A 97 -10.55 -13.07 11.89
N ALA A 98 -9.76 -13.09 10.82
CA ALA A 98 -9.41 -11.89 10.07
C ALA A 98 -10.15 -11.91 8.74
N VAL A 99 -10.80 -10.80 8.39
CA VAL A 99 -11.71 -10.68 7.25
C VAL A 99 -11.32 -9.47 6.41
N THR A 100 -11.50 -9.58 5.11
CA THR A 100 -11.27 -8.50 4.14
C THR A 100 -12.59 -8.02 3.55
N GLN A 101 -12.89 -6.73 3.67
CA GLN A 101 -13.96 -6.06 2.95
C GLN A 101 -13.41 -4.77 2.34
N MET A 102 -13.18 -4.75 1.03
CA MET A 102 -12.38 -3.70 0.38
C MET A 102 -13.22 -2.71 -0.43
N GLU A 103 -14.47 -3.03 -0.74
CA GLU A 103 -15.33 -2.14 -1.51
C GLU A 103 -15.97 -1.04 -0.65
N PRO A 104 -16.10 0.18 -1.19
CA PRO A 104 -15.62 0.61 -2.50
C PRO A 104 -14.15 1.06 -2.52
N THR A 105 -13.58 1.48 -1.38
CA THR A 105 -12.26 2.16 -1.31
C THR A 105 -11.49 1.82 -0.04
N ASP A 106 -11.60 0.59 0.47
CA ASP A 106 -10.95 0.14 1.69
C ASP A 106 -9.75 -0.79 1.44
N ALA A 107 -9.41 -1.08 0.17
CA ALA A 107 -8.17 -1.75 -0.18
C ALA A 107 -6.95 -0.98 0.37
N ARG A 108 -7.00 0.36 0.31
CA ARG A 108 -6.00 1.28 0.87
C ARG A 108 -5.75 1.13 2.38
N ARG A 109 -6.63 0.46 3.13
CA ARG A 109 -6.43 0.15 4.56
C ARG A 109 -5.69 -1.16 4.80
N ALA A 110 -5.66 -2.03 3.81
CA ALA A 110 -5.04 -3.34 3.90
C ALA A 110 -3.63 -3.34 3.32
N PHE A 111 -3.41 -2.61 2.23
CA PHE A 111 -2.09 -2.43 1.61
C PHE A 111 -2.05 -1.12 0.80
N PRO A 112 -0.87 -0.51 0.61
CA PRO A 112 -0.74 0.69 -0.22
C PRO A 112 -0.94 0.33 -1.70
N CYS A 113 -1.85 1.02 -2.40
CA CYS A 113 -2.18 0.72 -3.79
C CYS A 113 -2.83 1.92 -4.52
N TRP A 114 -2.99 1.84 -5.83
CA TRP A 114 -3.83 2.76 -6.58
C TRP A 114 -5.30 2.32 -6.52
N ASP A 115 -5.94 2.61 -5.39
CA ASP A 115 -7.33 2.22 -5.08
C ASP A 115 -8.39 3.05 -5.83
N GLU A 116 -8.39 2.96 -7.17
CA GLU A 116 -9.39 3.55 -8.07
C GLU A 116 -9.93 2.48 -9.03
N PRO A 117 -11.26 2.39 -9.28
CA PRO A 117 -11.85 1.30 -10.08
C PRO A 117 -11.35 1.19 -11.53
N ALA A 118 -10.81 2.28 -12.07
CA ALA A 118 -10.29 2.35 -13.43
C ALA A 118 -8.89 1.73 -13.57
N LEU A 119 -8.17 1.54 -12.46
CA LEU A 119 -6.82 0.98 -12.44
C LEU A 119 -6.92 -0.52 -12.14
N LYS A 120 -6.76 -1.34 -13.19
CA LYS A 120 -6.75 -2.81 -13.12
C LYS A 120 -5.34 -3.35 -13.28
#